data_AF-A0A1M4S984-F1
#
_entry.id   AF-A0A1M4S984-F1
#
_cell.length_a   1.000
_cell.length_b   1.000
_cell.length_c   1.000
_cell.angle_alpha   90.00
_cell.angle_beta   90.00
_cell.angle_gamma   90.00
#
_symmetry.space_group_name_H-M   'P 1'
#
loop_
_entity.id
_entity.type
_entity.pdbx_description
1 polymer ?
#
loop_
_entity_poly.entity_id
_entity_poly.type
_entity_poly.pdbx_seq_one_letter_code
_entity_poly.pdbx_strand_id
1 'polypeptide(L)'
;MKPLNRAERNSAFMNFLLVFLLTVATIMAVVFFSIRVPSKQNEKLRERIAFMEAENAFAEKFGLAMQGTLEALAGYDSGNEPCYVTRRRVDRKLADLNRLANENPDPDNQLYDLVYQQFSNLNEAKAKAKDLETERGYLQQ
;
A
#
# COMPACT_ATOMS: atom_id res chain seq x y z
N MET A 1 7.75 -80.56 -4.59
CA MET A 1 8.83 -80.18 -3.66
C MET A 1 8.45 -78.85 -3.01
N LYS A 2 8.36 -78.78 -1.66
CA LYS A 2 8.17 -77.50 -0.96
C LYS A 2 9.54 -76.84 -0.82
N PRO A 3 9.71 -75.58 -1.23
CA PRO A 3 11.00 -74.91 -1.11
C PRO A 3 11.37 -74.80 0.38
N LEU A 4 12.56 -75.30 0.73
CA LEU A 4 13.07 -75.35 2.11
C LEU A 4 13.26 -73.94 2.70
N ASN A 5 13.46 -72.94 1.83
CA ASN A 5 13.77 -71.57 2.22
C ASN A 5 12.58 -70.61 2.26
N ARG A 6 11.43 -71.10 2.75
CA ARG A 6 10.17 -70.34 2.75
C ARG A 6 10.18 -69.17 3.75
N ALA A 7 10.92 -69.31 4.85
CA ALA A 7 11.03 -68.30 5.91
C ALA A 7 11.89 -67.10 5.48
N GLU A 8 13.08 -67.32 4.89
CA GLU A 8 13.91 -66.20 4.43
C GLU A 8 13.25 -65.43 3.28
N ARG A 9 12.53 -66.13 2.39
CA ARG A 9 11.76 -65.47 1.33
C ARG A 9 10.69 -64.52 1.89
N ASN A 10 10.00 -64.91 2.96
CA ASN A 10 8.96 -64.09 3.56
C ASN A 10 9.55 -62.87 4.28
N SER A 11 10.68 -63.06 4.96
CA SER A 11 11.42 -61.97 5.62
C SER A 11 11.97 -60.97 4.60
N ALA A 12 12.63 -61.46 3.55
CA ALA A 12 13.13 -60.61 2.45
C ALA A 12 12.01 -59.86 1.75
N PHE A 13 10.86 -60.51 1.51
CA PHE A 13 9.69 -59.86 0.93
C PHE A 13 9.10 -58.78 1.84
N MET A 14 9.00 -59.02 3.15
CA MET A 14 8.51 -58.00 4.09
C MET A 14 9.45 -56.81 4.19
N ASN A 15 10.77 -57.04 4.24
CA ASN A 15 11.75 -55.96 4.23
C ASN A 15 11.67 -55.15 2.93
N PHE A 16 11.55 -55.82 1.79
CA PHE A 16 11.32 -55.16 0.50
C PHE A 16 10.04 -54.33 0.50
N LEU A 17 8.93 -54.89 0.98
CA LEU A 17 7.64 -54.22 1.02
C LEU A 17 7.68 -52.98 1.92
N LEU A 18 8.36 -53.06 3.06
CA LEU A 18 8.51 -51.95 3.99
C LEU A 18 9.31 -50.80 3.36
N VAL A 19 10.46 -51.12 2.74
CA VAL A 19 11.28 -50.13 2.02
C VAL A 19 10.50 -49.55 0.84
N PHE A 20 9.76 -50.37 0.10
CA PHE A 20 8.93 -49.92 -1.02
C PHE A 20 7.82 -48.95 -0.58
N LEU A 21 7.12 -49.25 0.51
CA LEU A 21 6.10 -48.34 1.03
C LEU A 21 6.72 -47.03 1.52
N LEU A 22 7.89 -47.10 2.15
CA LEU A 22 8.60 -45.92 2.64
C LEU A 22 9.09 -45.02 1.50
N THR A 23 9.60 -45.59 0.41
CA THR A 23 10.00 -44.82 -0.78
C THR A 23 8.80 -44.20 -1.47
N VAL A 24 7.70 -44.94 -1.65
CA VAL A 24 6.46 -44.41 -2.24
C VAL A 24 5.88 -43.28 -1.38
N ALA A 25 5.82 -43.45 -0.06
CA ALA A 25 5.35 -42.40 0.85
C ALA A 25 6.23 -41.14 0.79
N THR A 26 7.55 -41.32 0.69
CA THR A 26 8.50 -40.20 0.54
C THR A 26 8.28 -39.47 -0.79
N ILE A 27 8.14 -40.18 -1.91
CA ILE A 27 7.86 -39.59 -3.21
C ILE A 27 6.53 -38.82 -3.19
N MET A 28 5.48 -39.42 -2.61
CA MET A 28 4.17 -38.77 -2.45
C MET A 28 4.27 -37.49 -1.64
N ALA A 29 5.00 -37.51 -0.52
CA ALA A 29 5.22 -36.33 0.30
C ALA A 29 5.94 -35.22 -0.48
N VAL A 30 7.03 -35.57 -1.20
CA VAL A 30 7.78 -34.61 -2.02
C VAL A 30 6.89 -33.99 -3.09
N VAL A 31 6.12 -34.80 -3.83
CA VAL A 31 5.20 -34.30 -4.85
C VAL A 31 4.12 -33.40 -4.25
N PHE A 32 3.54 -33.81 -3.12
CA PHE A 32 2.52 -33.03 -2.41
C PHE A 32 3.04 -31.67 -1.97
N PHE A 33 4.20 -31.62 -1.32
CA PHE A 33 4.82 -30.36 -0.89
C PHE A 33 5.28 -29.51 -2.08
N SER A 34 5.79 -30.15 -3.14
CA SER A 34 6.22 -29.48 -4.36
C SER A 34 5.08 -28.76 -5.09
N ILE A 35 3.83 -29.24 -4.99
CA ILE A 35 2.67 -28.59 -5.63
C ILE A 35 2.00 -27.59 -4.68
N ARG A 36 1.83 -27.96 -3.40
CA ARG A 36 1.05 -27.15 -2.46
C ARG A 36 1.76 -25.86 -2.03
N VAL A 37 3.08 -25.92 -1.81
CA VAL A 37 3.86 -24.77 -1.35
C VAL A 37 3.91 -23.66 -2.41
N PRO A 38 4.22 -23.94 -3.69
CA PRO A 38 4.20 -22.89 -4.73
C PRO A 38 2.82 -22.29 -4.95
N SER A 39 1.75 -23.09 -4.86
CA SER A 39 0.38 -22.58 -4.98
C SER A 39 0.06 -21.55 -3.90
N LYS A 40 0.42 -21.83 -2.64
CA LYS A 40 0.19 -20.91 -1.52
C LYS A 40 1.09 -19.67 -1.57
N GLN A 41 2.33 -19.82 -2.04
CA GLN A 41 3.24 -18.69 -2.25
C GLN A 41 2.73 -17.78 -3.37
N ASN A 42 2.30 -18.35 -4.50
CA ASN A 42 1.74 -17.60 -5.62
C ASN A 42 0.45 -16.84 -5.22
N GLU A 43 -0.40 -17.44 -4.39
CA GLU A 43 -1.60 -16.79 -3.87
C GLU A 43 -1.24 -15.53 -3.04
N LYS A 44 -0.30 -15.67 -2.09
CA LYS A 44 0.19 -14.53 -1.30
C LYS A 44 0.92 -13.47 -2.13
N LEU A 45 1.68 -13.90 -3.15
CA LEU A 45 2.37 -12.99 -4.07
C LEU A 45 1.35 -12.17 -4.87
N ARG A 46 0.29 -12.81 -5.38
CA ARG A 46 -0.79 -12.12 -6.11
C ARG A 46 -1.54 -11.14 -5.23
N GLU A 47 -1.83 -11.51 -3.98
CA GLU A 47 -2.45 -10.62 -3.00
C GLU A 47 -1.59 -9.38 -2.74
N ARG A 48 -0.29 -9.57 -2.55
CA ARG A 48 0.66 -8.45 -2.39
C ARG A 48 0.73 -7.55 -3.62
N ILE A 49 0.77 -8.14 -4.82
CA ILE A 49 0.78 -7.37 -6.07
C ILE A 49 -0.50 -6.54 -6.19
N ALA A 50 -1.66 -7.13 -5.94
CA ALA A 50 -2.93 -6.40 -6.01
C ALA A 50 -3.01 -5.25 -5.00
N PHE A 51 -2.48 -5.46 -3.78
CA PHE A 51 -2.38 -4.38 -2.79
C PHE A 51 -1.45 -3.26 -3.26
N MET A 52 -0.25 -3.59 -3.77
CA MET A 52 0.69 -2.60 -4.30
C MET A 52 0.13 -1.84 -5.50
N GLU A 53 -0.61 -2.49 -6.39
CA GLU A 53 -1.28 -1.85 -7.51
C GLU A 53 -2.35 -0.85 -7.03
N ALA A 54 -3.14 -1.22 -6.02
CA ALA A 54 -4.12 -0.33 -5.41
C ALA A 54 -3.45 0.87 -4.71
N GLU A 55 -2.37 0.64 -3.97
CA GLU A 55 -1.58 1.68 -3.31
C GLU A 55 -0.95 2.64 -4.33
N ASN A 56 -0.37 2.13 -5.41
CA ASN A 56 0.21 2.96 -6.47
C ASN A 56 -0.84 3.83 -7.16
N ALA A 57 -1.99 3.25 -7.52
CA ALA A 57 -3.08 3.99 -8.14
C ALA A 57 -3.64 5.08 -7.21
N PHE A 58 -3.73 4.78 -5.91
CA PHE A 58 -4.11 5.75 -4.90
C PHE A 58 -3.06 6.87 -4.77
N ALA A 59 -1.78 6.53 -4.69
CA ALA A 59 -0.68 7.48 -4.58
C ALA A 59 -0.62 8.45 -5.76
N GLU A 60 -0.85 7.97 -6.99
CA GLU A 60 -0.94 8.82 -8.18
C GLU A 60 -2.11 9.82 -8.08
N LYS A 61 -3.30 9.34 -7.72
CA LYS A 61 -4.49 10.18 -7.52
C LYS A 61 -4.28 11.22 -6.42
N PHE A 62 -3.65 10.83 -5.31
CA PHE A 62 -3.33 11.72 -4.21
C PHE A 62 -2.28 12.78 -4.63
N GLY A 63 -1.25 12.36 -5.37
CA GLY A 63 -0.22 13.26 -5.91
C GLY A 63 -0.79 14.35 -6.81
N LEU A 64 -1.75 14.00 -7.69
CA LEU A 64 -2.45 14.98 -8.52
C LEU A 64 -3.25 15.99 -7.68
N ALA A 65 -3.91 15.53 -6.61
CA ALA A 65 -4.64 16.42 -5.69
C ALA A 65 -3.69 17.34 -4.91
N MET A 66 -2.52 16.84 -4.50
CA MET A 66 -1.46 17.65 -3.89
C MET A 66 -0.98 18.74 -4.85
N GLN A 67 -0.69 18.39 -6.10
CA GLN A 67 -0.23 19.34 -7.11
C GLN A 67 -1.27 20.45 -7.33
N GLY A 68 -2.54 20.10 -7.49
CA GLY A 68 -3.61 21.08 -7.60
C GLY A 68 -3.78 21.97 -6.36
N THR A 69 -3.44 21.46 -5.18
CA THR A 69 -3.45 22.25 -3.92
C THR A 69 -2.25 23.21 -3.88
N LEU A 70 -1.06 22.77 -4.30
CA LEU A 70 0.13 23.63 -4.44
C LEU A 70 -0.11 24.78 -5.40
N GLU A 71 -0.69 24.50 -6.56
CA GLU A 71 -1.03 25.54 -7.56
C GLU A 71 -2.03 26.55 -7.00
N ALA A 72 -3.04 26.08 -6.25
CA ALA A 72 -3.97 26.98 -5.58
C ALA A 72 -3.29 27.86 -4.53
N LEU A 73 -2.35 27.29 -3.75
CA LEU A 73 -1.56 28.01 -2.74
C LEU A 73 -0.61 29.05 -3.36
N ALA A 74 -0.04 28.77 -4.54
CA ALA A 74 0.77 29.73 -5.29
C ALA A 74 -0.04 30.98 -5.69
N GLY A 75 -1.37 30.90 -5.69
CA GLY A 75 -2.25 32.04 -5.87
C GLY A 75 -2.08 33.14 -4.82
N TYR A 76 -1.62 32.82 -3.60
CA TYR A 76 -1.33 33.85 -2.59
C TYR A 76 -0.11 34.70 -2.98
N ASP A 77 0.84 34.13 -3.71
CA ASP A 77 2.09 34.82 -4.08
C ASP A 77 1.92 35.65 -5.35
N SER A 78 0.99 35.28 -6.24
CA SER A 78 0.78 35.98 -7.52
C SER A 78 0.07 37.33 -7.39
N GLY A 79 -0.70 37.56 -6.30
CA GLY A 79 -1.37 38.83 -6.03
C GLY A 79 -2.46 39.24 -7.03
N ASN A 80 -2.77 38.40 -8.02
CA ASN A 80 -3.73 38.71 -9.08
C ASN A 80 -5.19 38.63 -8.61
N GLU A 81 -5.45 38.01 -7.46
CA GLU A 81 -6.79 37.81 -6.92
C GLU A 81 -6.86 38.27 -5.45
N PRO A 82 -8.04 38.71 -4.98
CA PRO A 82 -8.24 39.01 -3.57
C PRO A 82 -7.97 37.78 -2.69
N CYS A 83 -7.31 37.99 -1.55
CA CYS A 83 -6.93 36.93 -0.59
C CYS A 83 -8.10 35.99 -0.23
N TYR A 84 -9.31 36.53 -0.03
CA TYR A 84 -10.50 35.72 0.30
C TYR A 84 -10.90 34.75 -0.81
N VAL A 85 -10.67 35.10 -2.09
CA VAL A 85 -10.99 34.25 -3.25
C VAL A 85 -9.99 33.09 -3.30
N THR A 86 -8.70 33.41 -3.18
CA THR A 86 -7.62 32.43 -3.14
C THR A 86 -7.83 31.44 -1.99
N ARG A 87 -8.15 31.94 -0.79
CA ARG A 87 -8.41 31.12 0.40
C ARG A 87 -9.54 30.12 0.18
N ARG A 88 -10.70 30.58 -0.33
CA ARG A 88 -11.83 29.69 -0.65
C ARG A 88 -11.48 28.62 -1.68
N ARG A 89 -10.62 28.93 -2.66
CA ARG A 89 -10.17 27.95 -3.65
C ARG A 89 -9.27 26.90 -3.02
N VAL A 90 -8.32 27.33 -2.17
CA VAL A 90 -7.43 26.42 -1.44
C VAL A 90 -8.23 25.54 -0.48
N ASP A 91 -9.20 26.08 0.25
CA ASP A 91 -10.03 25.31 1.19
C ASP A 91 -10.80 24.17 0.50
N ARG A 92 -11.30 24.40 -0.73
CA ARG A 92 -11.94 23.33 -1.54
C ARG A 92 -10.95 22.24 -1.91
N LYS A 93 -9.74 22.62 -2.35
CA LYS A 93 -8.69 21.66 -2.70
C LYS A 93 -8.20 20.86 -1.48
N LEU A 94 -8.10 21.52 -0.33
CA LEU A 94 -7.81 20.88 0.95
C LEU A 94 -8.92 19.90 1.37
N ALA A 95 -10.19 20.22 1.14
CA ALA A 95 -11.28 19.30 1.42
C ALA A 95 -11.22 18.05 0.53
N ASP A 96 -10.89 18.22 -0.76
CA ASP A 96 -10.65 17.09 -1.67
C ASP A 96 -9.45 16.24 -1.22
N LEU A 97 -8.35 16.87 -0.81
CA LEU A 97 -7.15 16.20 -0.32
C LEU A 97 -7.43 15.42 0.97
N ASN A 98 -8.19 16.01 1.90
CA ASN A 98 -8.62 15.35 3.13
C ASN A 98 -9.52 14.16 2.84
N ARG A 99 -10.48 14.31 1.91
CA ARG A 99 -11.33 13.19 1.50
C ARG A 99 -10.50 12.03 0.96
N LEU A 100 -9.49 12.33 0.13
CA LEU A 100 -8.58 11.31 -0.39
C LEU A 100 -7.73 10.69 0.71
N ALA A 101 -7.20 11.46 1.66
CA ALA A 101 -6.45 10.92 2.80
C ALA A 101 -7.28 9.89 3.60
N ASN A 102 -8.58 10.15 3.79
CA ASN A 102 -9.50 9.21 4.45
C ASN A 102 -9.86 7.99 3.58
N GLU A 103 -9.64 8.04 2.27
CA GLU A 103 -9.83 6.92 1.32
C GLU A 103 -8.57 6.04 1.20
N ASN A 104 -7.55 6.26 2.03
CA ASN A 104 -6.28 5.55 1.99
C ASN A 104 -6.47 4.02 2.11
N PRO A 105 -5.93 3.23 1.15
CA PRO A 105 -6.01 1.77 1.18
C PRO A 105 -5.23 1.12 2.33
N ASP A 106 -4.29 1.83 2.95
CA ASP A 106 -3.54 1.38 4.12
C ASP A 106 -3.83 2.26 5.35
N PRO A 107 -4.78 1.89 6.23
CA PRO A 107 -5.15 2.69 7.40
C PRO A 107 -3.99 2.96 8.38
N ASP A 108 -2.96 2.13 8.38
CA ASP A 108 -1.79 2.32 9.25
C ASP A 108 -0.80 3.36 8.68
N ASN A 109 -0.94 3.69 7.39
CA ASN A 109 -0.10 4.67 6.72
C ASN A 109 -0.57 6.11 7.00
N GLN A 110 0.02 6.73 8.02
CA GLN A 110 -0.27 8.12 8.43
C GLN A 110 0.32 9.18 7.49
N LEU A 111 1.04 8.81 6.44
CA LEU A 111 1.72 9.76 5.55
C LEU A 111 0.72 10.75 4.92
N TYR A 112 -0.41 10.26 4.44
CA TYR A 112 -1.40 11.07 3.73
C TYR A 112 -2.06 12.10 4.65
N ASP A 113 -2.33 11.73 5.90
CA ASP A 113 -2.86 12.62 6.93
C ASP A 113 -1.84 13.71 7.29
N LEU A 114 -0.56 13.32 7.45
CA LEU A 114 0.52 14.27 7.72
C LEU A 114 0.66 15.27 6.58
N VAL A 115 0.62 14.82 5.32
CA VAL A 115 0.66 15.71 4.16
C VAL A 115 -0.51 16.67 4.19
N TYR A 116 -1.75 16.18 4.37
CA TYR A 116 -2.92 17.05 4.50
C TYR A 116 -2.75 18.11 5.59
N GLN A 117 -2.27 17.72 6.78
CA GLN A 117 -2.01 18.65 7.88
C GLN A 117 -0.99 19.72 7.51
N GLN A 118 0.11 19.36 6.83
CA GLN A 118 1.11 20.33 6.38
C GLN A 118 0.53 21.33 5.37
N PHE A 119 -0.28 20.86 4.43
CA PHE A 119 -0.95 21.75 3.47
C PHE A 119 -1.95 22.69 4.14
N SER A 120 -2.68 22.20 5.14
CA SER A 120 -3.61 23.01 5.94
C SER A 120 -2.85 24.10 6.71
N ASN A 121 -1.78 23.73 7.41
CA ASN A 121 -0.92 24.67 8.13
C ASN A 121 -0.31 25.72 7.20
N LEU A 122 0.11 25.32 5.99
CA LEU A 122 0.67 26.22 4.99
C LEU A 122 -0.36 27.23 4.47
N ASN A 123 -1.61 26.80 4.26
CA ASN A 123 -2.71 27.69 3.88
C ASN A 123 -2.97 28.74 4.97
N GLU A 124 -3.03 28.32 6.23
CA GLU A 124 -3.24 29.22 7.36
C GLU A 124 -2.09 30.23 7.51
N ALA A 125 -0.84 29.76 7.39
CA ALA A 125 0.34 30.61 7.46
C ALA A 125 0.37 31.65 6.33
N LYS A 126 0.08 31.25 5.08
CA LYS A 126 0.02 32.18 3.94
C LYS A 126 -1.11 33.19 4.04
N ALA A 127 -2.30 32.76 4.48
CA ALA A 127 -3.43 33.66 4.70
C ALA A 127 -3.08 34.73 5.75
N LYS A 128 -2.54 34.30 6.90
CA LYS A 128 -2.13 35.21 7.97
C LYS A 128 -1.04 36.19 7.52
N ALA A 129 -0.07 35.74 6.73
CA ALA A 129 0.97 36.60 6.21
C ALA A 129 0.39 37.71 5.31
N LYS A 130 -0.58 37.39 4.44
CA LYS A 130 -1.24 38.38 3.59
C LYS A 130 -2.11 39.37 4.34
N ASP A 131 -2.79 38.92 5.40
CA ASP A 131 -3.58 39.82 6.24
C ASP A 131 -2.66 40.83 6.95
N LEU A 132 -1.51 40.39 7.47
CA LEU A 132 -0.51 41.28 8.09
C LEU A 132 0.14 42.25 7.11
N GLU A 133 0.45 41.83 5.88
CA GLU A 133 0.95 42.73 4.82
C GLU A 133 -0.05 43.85 4.54
N THR A 134 -1.34 43.50 4.49
CA THR A 134 -2.43 44.44 4.25
C THR A 134 -2.52 45.47 5.39
N GLU A 135 -2.47 45.03 6.64
CA GLU A 135 -2.46 45.91 7.82
C GLU A 135 -1.25 46.86 7.86
N ARG A 136 -0.05 46.37 7.53
CA ARG A 136 1.16 47.22 7.48
C ARG A 136 1.09 48.27 6.38
N GLY A 137 0.46 47.96 5.24
CA GLY A 137 0.22 48.92 4.17
C GLY A 137 -0.66 50.09 4.60
N TYR A 138 -1.66 49.86 5.46
CA TYR A 138 -2.52 50.91 5.99
C TYR A 138 -1.83 51.81 7.03
N LEU A 139 -0.82 51.32 7.74
CA LEU A 139 -0.07 52.10 8.75
C LEU A 139 1.00 53.03 8.16
N GLN A 140 1.29 52.93 6.87
CA GLN A 140 2.32 53.72 6.17
C GLN A 140 1.73 54.82 5.26
N GLN A 141 0.40 54.96 5.20
CA GLN A 141 -0.32 56.04 4.51
C GLN A 141 -0.81 57.08 5.52
#